data_AF-A0A7C7KSW7-F1
#
_entry.id   AF-A0A7C7KSW7-F1
#
_cell.length_a   1.000
_cell.length_b   1.000
_cell.length_c   1.000
_cell.angle_alpha   90.00
_cell.angle_beta   90.00
_cell.angle_gamma   90.00
#
_symmetry.space_group_name_H-M   'P 1'
#
loop_
_entity.id
_entity.type
_entity.pdbx_description
1 polymer ?
#
loop_
_entity_poly.entity_id
_entity_poly.type
_entity_poly.pdbx_seq_one_letter_code
_entity_poly.pdbx_strand_id
1 'polypeptide(L)'
;MNPKPANCSVINFIESFLPFVKDIRPKKLKIYVLDNTKEKNLAQKLTSYLREKGYIASRDIIKRDNKISLEIAKKKNWDFAIVLKEKEFNLIPLKGNKREFSRLENLVKSFFKERFYTR
;
A
#
# COMPACT_ATOMS: atom_id res chain seq x y z
N MET A 1 -26.65 -51.58 -13.76
CA MET A 1 -27.09 -50.19 -14.03
C MET A 1 -26.11 -49.26 -13.33
N ASN A 2 -25.26 -48.55 -14.09
CA ASN A 2 -24.31 -47.60 -13.51
C ASN A 2 -25.06 -46.32 -13.08
N PRO A 3 -24.92 -45.83 -11.83
CA PRO A 3 -25.48 -44.55 -11.46
C PRO A 3 -24.71 -43.41 -12.14
N LYS A 4 -25.45 -42.53 -12.83
CA LYS A 4 -24.94 -41.24 -13.32
C LYS A 4 -24.37 -40.43 -12.14
N PRO A 5 -23.20 -39.78 -12.29
CA PRO A 5 -22.56 -39.11 -11.18
C PRO A 5 -23.38 -37.87 -10.76
N ALA A 6 -23.54 -37.71 -9.44
CA ALA A 6 -24.16 -36.58 -8.75
C ALA A 6 -23.35 -35.28 -8.87
N ASN A 7 -22.94 -34.92 -10.09
CA ASN A 7 -21.92 -33.91 -10.35
C ASN A 7 -22.51 -32.54 -10.75
N CYS A 8 -23.76 -32.26 -10.38
CA CYS A 8 -24.47 -31.06 -10.83
C CYS A 8 -24.74 -30.03 -9.71
N SER A 9 -24.54 -30.36 -8.43
CA SER A 9 -24.69 -29.40 -7.33
C SER A 9 -23.40 -28.66 -6.99
N VAL A 10 -22.27 -29.38 -6.99
CA VAL A 10 -20.96 -28.82 -6.61
C VAL A 10 -20.41 -27.88 -7.68
N ILE A 11 -20.56 -28.22 -8.97
CA ILE A 11 -20.07 -27.38 -10.07
C ILE A 11 -20.85 -26.05 -10.11
N ASN A 12 -22.18 -26.09 -9.97
CA ASN A 12 -23.00 -24.86 -9.90
C ASN A 12 -22.69 -24.01 -8.66
N PHE A 13 -22.42 -24.64 -7.51
CA PHE A 13 -21.99 -23.93 -6.31
C PHE A 13 -20.62 -23.26 -6.53
N ILE A 14 -19.64 -23.97 -7.09
CA ILE A 14 -18.32 -23.42 -7.40
C ILE A 14 -18.45 -22.29 -8.42
N GLU A 15 -19.20 -22.45 -9.50
CA GLU A 15 -19.39 -21.43 -10.53
C GLU A 15 -20.11 -20.18 -10.00
N SER A 16 -21.02 -20.31 -9.04
CA SER A 16 -21.63 -19.17 -8.34
C SER A 16 -20.66 -18.47 -7.38
N PHE A 17 -19.69 -19.20 -6.84
CA PHE A 17 -18.69 -18.68 -5.90
C PHE A 17 -17.47 -18.10 -6.62
N LEU A 18 -17.11 -18.60 -7.80
CA LEU A 18 -15.95 -18.16 -8.60
C LEU A 18 -15.91 -16.64 -8.91
N PRO A 19 -17.02 -15.97 -9.28
CA PRO A 19 -17.02 -14.51 -9.43
C PRO A 19 -16.84 -13.77 -8.09
N PHE A 20 -17.18 -14.40 -6.96
CA PHE A 20 -16.93 -13.87 -5.62
C PHE A 20 -15.47 -14.09 -5.17
N VAL A 21 -14.82 -15.15 -5.67
CA VAL A 21 -13.38 -15.42 -5.45
C VAL A 21 -12.49 -14.51 -6.30
N LYS A 22 -12.99 -14.01 -7.44
CA LYS A 22 -12.28 -13.04 -8.31
C LYS A 22 -11.99 -11.70 -7.65
N ASP A 23 -12.61 -11.40 -6.50
CA ASP A 23 -12.38 -10.19 -5.69
C ASP A 23 -11.52 -10.44 -4.43
N ILE A 24 -10.89 -11.61 -4.30
CA ILE A 24 -10.11 -12.00 -3.11
C ILE A 24 -8.64 -11.58 -3.25
N ARG A 25 -8.48 -10.26 -3.27
CA ARG A 25 -7.49 -9.44 -2.54
C ARG A 25 -7.51 -8.07 -3.23
N PRO A 26 -8.04 -7.00 -2.60
CA PRO A 26 -7.75 -5.66 -3.09
C PRO A 26 -6.23 -5.58 -3.15
N LYS A 27 -5.69 -5.29 -4.34
CA LYS A 27 -4.26 -5.19 -4.58
C LYS A 27 -3.66 -4.37 -3.44
N LYS A 28 -2.94 -5.01 -2.50
CA LYS A 28 -2.44 -4.31 -1.31
C LYS A 28 -1.49 -3.23 -1.83
N LEU A 29 -1.91 -1.98 -1.73
CA LEU A 29 -1.19 -0.86 -2.31
C LEU A 29 0.25 -0.85 -1.79
N LYS A 30 1.17 -0.79 -2.73
CA LYS A 30 2.61 -0.77 -2.51
C LYS A 30 3.04 0.66 -2.31
N ILE A 31 3.51 0.97 -1.10
CA ILE A 31 3.95 2.29 -0.69
C ILE A 31 5.46 2.31 -0.44
N TYR A 32 6.16 3.14 -1.17
CA TYR A 32 7.58 3.37 -0.98
C TYR A 32 7.81 4.62 -0.12
N VAL A 33 8.58 4.52 0.95
CA VAL A 33 8.79 5.63 1.90
C VAL A 33 10.23 6.12 1.85
N LEU A 34 10.40 7.41 1.58
CA LEU A 34 11.68 8.12 1.49
C LEU A 34 11.84 9.01 2.71
N ASP A 35 12.96 8.84 3.43
CA ASP A 35 13.23 9.59 4.65
C ASP A 35 14.33 10.64 4.44
N ASN A 36 13.92 11.91 4.29
CA ASN A 36 14.83 13.06 4.25
C ASN A 36 14.89 13.80 5.59
N THR A 37 14.36 13.22 6.67
CA THR A 37 14.53 13.77 8.01
C THR A 37 15.92 13.47 8.57
N LYS A 38 16.35 14.29 9.52
CA LYS A 38 17.60 14.03 10.27
C LYS A 38 17.48 12.75 11.10
N GLU A 39 16.31 12.53 11.70
CA GLU A 39 15.99 11.34 12.49
C GLU A 39 15.34 10.28 11.60
N LYS A 40 16.16 9.43 10.95
CA LYS A 40 15.80 8.29 10.07
C LYS A 40 14.80 7.25 10.63
N ASN A 41 14.28 7.51 11.83
CA ASN A 41 13.28 6.73 12.53
C ASN A 41 11.86 7.01 12.04
N LEU A 42 11.60 8.14 11.36
CA LEU A 42 10.25 8.50 10.93
C LEU A 42 9.73 7.55 9.84
N ALA A 43 10.55 7.23 8.84
CA ALA A 43 10.16 6.25 7.82
C ALA A 43 9.95 4.86 8.40
N GLN A 44 10.75 4.43 9.38
CA GLN A 44 10.53 3.14 10.04
C GLN A 44 9.14 3.11 10.69
N LYS A 45 8.82 4.11 11.52
CA LYS A 45 7.52 4.22 12.20
C LYS A 45 6.36 4.27 11.22
N LEU A 46 6.46 5.09 10.17
CA LEU A 46 5.41 5.19 9.16
C LEU A 46 5.24 3.87 8.40
N THR A 47 6.32 3.19 8.01
CA THR A 47 6.21 1.90 7.33
C THR A 47 5.58 0.83 8.19
N SER A 48 5.88 0.78 9.50
CA SER A 48 5.21 -0.12 10.43
C SER A 48 3.72 0.17 10.52
N TYR A 49 3.36 1.45 10.73
CA TYR A 49 1.96 1.89 10.78
C TYR A 49 1.19 1.52 9.51
N LEU A 50 1.77 1.77 8.33
CA LEU A 50 1.12 1.41 7.05
C LEU A 50 0.93 -0.11 6.91
N ARG A 51 1.88 -0.93 7.38
CA ARG A 51 1.76 -2.39 7.36
C ARG A 51 0.64 -2.89 8.27
N GLU A 52 0.50 -2.30 9.46
CA GLU A 52 -0.61 -2.59 10.39
C GLU A 52 -1.97 -2.26 9.75
N LYS A 53 -2.03 -1.20 8.94
CA LYS A 53 -3.23 -0.83 8.17
C LYS A 53 -3.45 -1.66 6.90
N GLY A 54 -2.63 -2.69 6.67
CA GLY A 54 -2.80 -3.67 5.59
C GLY A 54 -2.10 -3.34 4.27
N TYR A 55 -1.28 -2.27 4.23
CA TYR A 55 -0.53 -1.88 3.04
C TYR A 55 0.80 -2.63 2.92
N ILE A 56 1.33 -2.75 1.70
CA ILE A 56 2.70 -3.21 1.49
C ILE A 56 3.59 -1.97 1.53
N ALA A 57 4.28 -1.73 2.63
CA ALA A 57 5.16 -0.56 2.76
C ALA A 57 6.63 -0.96 2.92
N SER A 58 7.53 -0.22 2.27
CA SER A 58 8.98 -0.35 2.49
C SER A 58 9.65 1.02 2.50
N ARG A 59 10.75 1.13 3.26
CA ARG A 59 11.56 2.35 3.33
C ARG A 59 12.74 2.28 2.37
N ASP A 60 13.16 3.42 1.85
CA ASP A 60 14.48 3.56 1.26
C ASP A 60 15.54 3.62 2.36
N ILE A 61 16.49 2.70 2.29
CA ILE A 61 17.60 2.62 3.26
C ILE A 61 18.83 3.32 2.71
N ILE A 62 18.90 3.53 1.39
CA ILE A 62 20.11 3.99 0.72
C ILE A 62 20.03 5.50 0.53
N LYS A 63 21.01 6.24 1.06
CA LYS A 63 21.12 7.69 0.84
C LYS A 63 21.45 7.97 -0.62
N ARG A 64 20.51 8.58 -1.34
CA ARG A 64 20.64 9.01 -2.74
C ARG A 64 19.66 10.15 -3.03
N ASP A 65 19.79 10.76 -4.20
CA ASP A 65 18.84 11.78 -4.65
C ASP A 65 17.42 11.22 -4.80
N ASN A 66 16.43 12.03 -4.43
CA ASN A 66 15.02 11.64 -4.47
C ASN A 66 14.57 11.20 -5.87
N LYS A 67 15.05 11.83 -6.94
CA LYS A 67 14.65 11.48 -8.31
C LYS A 67 15.05 10.05 -8.63
N ILE A 68 16.27 9.67 -8.28
CA ILE A 68 16.80 8.31 -8.50
C ILE A 68 15.97 7.29 -7.70
N SER A 69 15.66 7.59 -6.44
CA SER A 69 14.82 6.72 -5.62
C SER A 69 13.42 6.54 -6.19
N LEU A 70 12.80 7.62 -6.68
CA LEU A 70 11.48 7.58 -7.29
C LEU A 70 11.47 6.79 -8.60
N GLU A 71 12.52 6.90 -9.42
CA GLU A 71 12.67 6.07 -10.62
C GLU A 71 12.79 4.59 -10.28
N ILE A 72 13.57 4.24 -9.25
CA ILE A 72 13.70 2.86 -8.77
C ILE A 72 12.34 2.37 -8.25
N ALA A 73 11.60 3.20 -7.52
CA ALA A 73 10.26 2.85 -7.05
C ALA A 73 9.30 2.60 -8.24
N LYS A 74 9.36 3.44 -9.27
CA LYS A 74 8.56 3.25 -10.49
C LYS A 74 8.92 1.93 -11.21
N LYS A 75 10.21 1.64 -11.35
CA LYS A 75 10.74 0.39 -11.94
C LYS A 75 10.35 -0.85 -11.13
N LYS A 76 10.40 -0.77 -9.80
CA LYS A 76 9.98 -1.83 -8.86
C LYS A 76 8.46 -1.97 -8.70
N ASN A 77 7.69 -1.25 -9.51
CA ASN A 77 6.23 -1.36 -9.56
C ASN A 77 5.55 -1.03 -8.22
N TRP A 78 6.01 0.03 -7.56
CA TRP A 78 5.32 0.65 -6.42
C TRP A 78 4.15 1.51 -6.93
N ASP A 79 3.08 1.61 -6.12
CA ASP A 79 1.86 2.34 -6.48
C ASP A 79 1.94 3.81 -6.09
N PHE A 80 2.53 4.07 -4.92
CA PHE A 80 2.72 5.41 -4.35
C PHE A 80 4.10 5.53 -3.71
N ALA A 81 4.64 6.75 -3.69
CA ALA A 81 5.80 7.11 -2.88
C ALA A 81 5.43 8.20 -1.87
N ILE A 82 5.92 8.08 -0.64
CA ILE A 82 5.82 9.10 0.40
C ILE A 82 7.21 9.63 0.65
N VAL A 83 7.42 10.93 0.44
CA VAL A 83 8.66 11.63 0.77
C VAL A 83 8.46 12.38 2.07
N LEU A 84 9.18 11.97 3.11
CA LEU A 84 9.12 12.58 4.43
C LEU A 84 10.16 13.69 4.56
N LYS A 85 9.75 14.78 5.19
CA LYS A 85 10.59 15.88 5.66
C LYS A 85 10.25 16.14 7.14
N GLU A 86 11.00 17.01 7.83
CA GLU A 86 10.93 17.10 9.30
C GLU A 86 9.52 17.32 9.86
N LYS A 87 8.70 18.15 9.21
CA LYS A 87 7.33 18.50 9.66
C LYS A 87 6.27 18.34 8.57
N GLU A 88 6.64 17.78 7.43
CA GLU A 88 5.75 17.68 6.28
C GLU A 88 6.03 16.38 5.50
N PHE A 89 5.10 16.00 4.64
CA PHE A 89 5.27 14.89 3.73
C PHE A 89 4.69 15.24 2.36
N ASN A 90 5.26 14.64 1.32
CA ASN A 90 4.73 14.69 -0.04
C ASN A 90 4.31 13.28 -0.46
N LEU A 91 3.06 13.12 -0.87
CA LEU A 91 2.56 11.89 -1.46
C LEU A 91 2.62 12.01 -3.00
N ILE A 92 3.27 11.05 -3.64
CA ILE A 92 3.51 11.03 -5.09
C ILE A 92 2.83 9.79 -5.67
N PRO A 93 1.84 9.93 -6.57
CA PRO A 93 1.27 8.80 -7.27
C PRO A 93 2.26 8.28 -8.31
N LEU A 94 2.53 6.97 -8.29
CA LEU A 94 3.36 6.31 -9.31
C LEU A 94 2.48 5.56 -10.32
N LYS A 95 1.41 4.90 -9.83
CA LYS A 95 0.46 4.11 -10.63
C LYS A 95 -0.97 4.11 -10.11
N GLY A 96 -1.22 4.54 -8.87
CA GLY A 96 -2.53 4.43 -8.24
C GLY A 96 -3.56 5.45 -8.73
N ASN A 97 -4.82 5.21 -8.40
CA ASN A 97 -5.95 6.08 -8.80
C ASN A 97 -6.23 7.19 -7.76
N LYS A 98 -7.07 8.15 -8.14
CA LYS A 98 -7.41 9.32 -7.29
C LYS A 98 -8.05 8.94 -5.95
N ARG A 99 -8.89 7.90 -5.91
CA ARG A 99 -9.56 7.45 -4.68
C ARG A 99 -8.57 6.87 -3.68
N GLU A 100 -7.65 6.03 -4.17
CA GLU A 100 -6.57 5.44 -3.38
C GLU A 100 -5.62 6.50 -2.84
N PHE A 101 -5.28 7.49 -3.68
CA PHE A 101 -4.46 8.63 -3.31
C PHE A 101 -5.06 9.37 -2.11
N SER A 102 -6.33 9.80 -2.20
CA SER A 102 -6.98 10.55 -1.11
C SER A 102 -7.09 9.74 0.18
N ARG A 103 -7.38 8.44 0.07
CA ARG A 103 -7.44 7.56 1.26
C ARG A 103 -6.09 7.45 1.95
N LEU A 104 -5.01 7.25 1.18
CA LEU A 104 -3.66 7.17 1.71
C LEU A 104 -3.21 8.51 2.29
N GLU A 105 -3.50 9.62 1.61
CA GLU A 105 -3.17 10.96 2.08
C GLU A 105 -3.79 11.25 3.45
N ASN A 106 -5.10 10.97 3.62
CA ASN A 106 -5.78 11.16 4.89
C ASN A 106 -5.19 10.29 6.01
N LEU A 107 -4.80 9.05 5.68
CA LEU A 107 -4.17 8.15 6.64
C LEU A 107 -2.81 8.68 7.12
N VAL A 108 -1.97 9.18 6.20
CA VAL A 108 -0.67 9.77 6.54
C VAL A 108 -0.86 11.06 7.33
N LYS A 109 -1.85 11.89 7.00
CA LYS A 109 -2.20 13.09 7.80
C LYS A 109 -2.56 12.73 9.24
N SER A 110 -3.37 11.68 9.46
CA SER A 110 -3.71 11.21 10.81
C SER A 110 -2.46 10.83 11.60
N PHE A 111 -1.55 10.07 10.99
CA PHE A 111 -0.29 9.66 11.61
C PHE A 111 0.57 10.87 12.04
N PHE A 112 0.66 11.91 11.21
CA PHE A 112 1.40 13.13 11.56
C PHE A 112 0.69 13.95 12.64
N LYS A 113 -0.66 14.06 12.58
CA LYS A 113 -1.45 14.79 13.58
C LYS A 113 -1.28 14.20 14.98
N GLU A 114 -1.43 12.88 15.10
CA GLU A 114 -1.28 12.14 16.36
C GLU A 114 0.12 12.26 16.97
N ARG A 115 1.14 12.59 16.16
CA ARG A 115 2.54 12.53 16.58
C ARG A 115 3.18 13.90 16.81
N PHE A 116 2.76 14.93 16.08
CA PHE A 116 3.38 16.26 16.12
C PHE A 116 2.46 17.37 16.66
N TYR A 117 1.15 17.16 16.72
CA TYR A 117 0.17 18.22 17.05
C TYR A 117 -0.65 17.96 18.32
N THR A 118 -0.32 16.90 19.06
CA THR A 118 -0.90 16.55 20.38
C THR A 118 -0.03 17.04 21.54
N ARG A 119 0.81 18.06 21.33
CA ARG A 119 1.56 18.74 22.38
C ARG A 119 1.11 20.19 22.50
#